data_AF-A0A497K8W8-F1
#
_entry.id   AF-A0A497K8W8-F1
#
_cell.length_a   1.000
_cell.length_b   1.000
_cell.length_c   1.000
_cell.angle_alpha   90.00
_cell.angle_beta   90.00
_cell.angle_gamma   90.00
#
_symmetry.space_group_name_H-M   'P 1'
#
loop_
_entity.id
_entity.type
_entity.pdbx_description
1 polymer ?
#
loop_
_entity_poly.entity_id
_entity_poly.type
_entity_poly.pdbx_seq_one_letter_code
_entity_poly.pdbx_strand_id
1 'polypeptide(L)'
;MRCANGRLFHASLKSQEALERELEKTISVIKNLLCADVKPILSDNYCPLKVIGGSNIYIKKKICKVNRRIWSLNFPRGSRGIYKNGKIFLKDEDWCRKTLYHEALHSVSVFSLRIASSIGHRFLFLSEGITEFFTGYILFKLHRRCYESWKRGVFEECKISYKNKVKMWCAFCNFIGMNKVAKLYFWTGSGAWNQRYRQFLQAIHDSGYPKFRDVLALGNNAEMQFIQECIRNFGEEFKEILYS
;
A
#
# COMPACT_ATOMS: atom_id res chain seq x y z
N MET A 1 -14.14 20.49 -7.56
CA MET A 1 -14.56 19.08 -7.45
C MET A 1 -13.50 18.32 -6.64
N ARG A 2 -13.69 18.26 -5.32
CA ARG A 2 -12.60 18.06 -4.36
C ARG A 2 -12.36 16.59 -4.06
N CYS A 3 -11.12 16.15 -4.25
CA CYS A 3 -10.58 15.02 -3.48
C CYS A 3 -10.62 15.28 -1.96
N ALA A 4 -10.64 16.57 -1.60
CA ALA A 4 -10.61 17.11 -0.26
C ALA A 4 -11.88 17.83 0.16
N ASN A 5 -13.02 17.17 -0.04
CA ASN A 5 -13.96 17.28 1.05
C ASN A 5 -13.97 15.90 1.68
N GLY A 6 -12.92 15.62 2.48
CA GLY A 6 -12.99 14.57 3.49
C GLY A 6 -14.35 14.62 4.18
N ARG A 7 -14.85 15.83 4.49
CA ARG A 7 -16.22 16.11 4.96
C ARG A 7 -17.37 15.74 4.01
N LEU A 8 -17.29 15.88 2.68
CA LEU A 8 -18.39 15.51 1.75
C LEU A 8 -18.34 14.03 1.39
N PHE A 9 -17.16 13.47 1.19
CA PHE A 9 -16.98 12.02 1.08
C PHE A 9 -17.48 11.35 2.37
N HIS A 10 -17.09 11.89 3.53
CA HIS A 10 -17.63 11.50 4.83
C HIS A 10 -19.14 11.75 4.94
N ALA A 11 -19.66 12.90 4.49
CA ALA A 11 -21.10 13.20 4.52
C ALA A 11 -21.90 12.34 3.55
N SER A 12 -21.27 11.74 2.54
CA SER A 12 -21.89 10.69 1.71
C SER A 12 -21.92 9.33 2.40
N LEU A 13 -21.09 9.14 3.43
CA LEU A 13 -20.97 7.92 4.26
C LEU A 13 -21.56 8.19 5.65
N LYS A 14 -22.87 8.49 5.68
CA LYS A 14 -23.61 8.95 6.86
C LYS A 14 -23.78 7.90 7.97
N SER A 15 -23.62 6.61 7.64
CA SER A 15 -23.70 5.51 8.62
C SER A 15 -22.43 4.67 8.64
N GLN A 16 -22.22 3.97 9.75
CA GLN A 16 -21.14 2.98 9.90
C GLN A 16 -21.20 1.92 8.78
N GLU A 17 -22.40 1.43 8.47
CA GLU A 17 -22.62 0.46 7.40
C GLU A 17 -22.26 1.01 6.02
N ALA A 18 -22.55 2.29 5.73
CA ALA A 18 -22.18 2.90 4.47
C ALA A 18 -20.65 2.97 4.30
N LEU A 19 -19.94 3.26 5.40
CA LEU A 19 -18.48 3.28 5.44
C LEU A 19 -17.88 1.88 5.25
N GLU A 20 -18.47 0.86 5.87
CA GLU A 20 -18.05 -0.53 5.69
C GLU A 20 -18.32 -1.02 4.25
N ARG A 21 -19.46 -0.67 3.65
CA ARG A 21 -19.72 -0.93 2.22
C ARG A 21 -18.71 -0.24 1.30
N GLU A 22 -18.31 1.00 1.61
CA GLU A 22 -17.30 1.70 0.82
C GLU A 22 -15.92 1.04 0.97
N LEU A 23 -15.58 0.50 2.15
CA LEU A 23 -14.37 -0.31 2.34
C LEU A 23 -14.40 -1.58 1.50
N GLU A 24 -15.54 -2.29 1.46
CA GLU A 24 -15.69 -3.48 0.61
C GLU A 24 -15.50 -3.16 -0.87
N LYS A 25 -16.12 -2.06 -1.35
CA LYS A 25 -15.90 -1.56 -2.70
C LYS A 25 -14.44 -1.21 -2.96
N THR A 26 -13.79 -0.53 -2.02
CA THR A 26 -12.37 -0.15 -2.08
C THR A 26 -11.48 -1.39 -2.20
N ILE A 27 -11.72 -2.40 -1.38
CA ILE A 27 -11.00 -3.68 -1.41
C ILE A 27 -11.25 -4.43 -2.71
N SER A 28 -12.49 -4.48 -3.20
CA SER A 28 -12.83 -5.09 -4.49
C SER A 28 -12.08 -4.40 -5.64
N VAL A 29 -12.05 -3.08 -5.63
CA VAL A 29 -11.29 -2.27 -6.59
C VAL A 29 -9.79 -2.58 -6.53
N ILE A 30 -9.20 -2.63 -5.34
CA ILE A 30 -7.78 -2.99 -5.15
C ILE A 30 -7.49 -4.35 -5.81
N LYS A 31 -8.35 -5.35 -5.56
CA LYS A 31 -8.18 -6.69 -6.14
C LYS A 31 -8.28 -6.69 -7.65
N ASN A 32 -9.34 -6.10 -8.20
CA ASN A 32 -9.56 -6.11 -9.65
C ASN A 32 -8.45 -5.37 -10.40
N LEU A 33 -7.91 -4.31 -9.81
CA LEU A 33 -6.91 -3.48 -10.46
C LEU A 33 -5.48 -4.00 -10.30
N LEU A 34 -5.12 -4.54 -9.12
CA LEU A 34 -3.75 -4.92 -8.79
C LEU A 34 -3.51 -6.44 -8.76
N CYS A 35 -4.59 -7.23 -8.70
CA CYS A 35 -4.56 -8.67 -8.51
C CYS A 35 -5.47 -9.38 -9.52
N ALA A 36 -5.49 -9.00 -10.80
CA ALA A 36 -6.43 -9.55 -11.79
C ALA A 36 -6.46 -11.10 -11.88
N ASP A 37 -5.42 -11.79 -11.42
CA ASP A 37 -5.34 -13.26 -11.29
C ASP A 37 -5.90 -13.81 -9.96
N VAL A 38 -6.65 -13.02 -9.19
CA VAL A 38 -7.10 -13.35 -7.82
C VAL A 38 -8.60 -13.24 -7.73
N LYS A 39 -9.30 -14.38 -7.62
CA LYS A 39 -10.76 -14.43 -7.45
C LYS A 39 -11.14 -14.24 -5.97
N PRO A 40 -11.71 -13.09 -5.56
CA PRO A 40 -12.22 -12.94 -4.21
C PRO A 40 -13.48 -13.77 -3.99
N ILE A 41 -13.52 -14.53 -2.90
CA ILE A 41 -14.77 -15.09 -2.36
C ILE A 41 -15.16 -14.21 -1.18
N LEU A 42 -16.31 -13.54 -1.25
CA LEU A 42 -16.86 -12.74 -0.16
C LEU A 42 -17.71 -13.66 0.73
N SER A 43 -17.39 -13.71 2.03
CA SER A 43 -18.23 -14.36 3.05
C SER A 43 -18.56 -13.39 4.19
N ASP A 44 -19.71 -13.61 4.83
CA ASP A 44 -20.32 -12.68 5.79
C ASP A 44 -19.62 -12.63 7.16
N ASN A 45 -18.69 -13.55 7.42
CA ASN A 45 -17.85 -13.58 8.62
C ASN A 45 -16.38 -13.48 8.21
N TYR A 46 -15.71 -12.37 8.57
CA TYR A 46 -14.28 -12.09 8.34
C TYR A 46 -13.79 -12.42 6.91
N CYS A 47 -13.80 -11.45 5.99
CA CYS A 47 -13.54 -11.71 4.57
C CYS A 47 -12.14 -12.29 4.30
N PRO A 48 -12.03 -13.56 3.89
CA PRO A 48 -10.77 -14.12 3.42
C PRO A 48 -10.50 -13.69 1.98
N LEU A 49 -9.41 -12.97 1.77
CA LEU A 49 -8.78 -12.72 0.48
C LEU A 49 -8.07 -14.01 0.06
N LYS A 50 -8.66 -14.76 -0.88
CA LYS A 50 -8.03 -15.92 -1.52
C LYS A 50 -7.25 -15.46 -2.74
N VAL A 51 -5.93 -15.60 -2.73
CA VAL A 51 -5.03 -15.42 -3.89
C VAL A 51 -4.80 -16.80 -4.53
N ILE A 52 -4.87 -16.92 -5.86
CA ILE A 52 -4.66 -18.21 -6.54
C ILE A 52 -3.24 -18.71 -6.17
N GLY A 53 -3.17 -19.86 -5.48
CA GLY A 53 -1.92 -20.49 -5.02
C GLY A 53 -1.55 -20.30 -3.53
N GLY A 54 -2.42 -19.73 -2.68
CA GLY A 54 -2.10 -19.56 -1.25
C GLY A 54 -3.31 -19.35 -0.32
N SER A 55 -3.04 -19.42 0.99
CA SER A 55 -4.00 -19.34 2.11
C SER A 55 -4.80 -18.02 2.17
N ASN A 56 -5.92 -18.03 2.89
CA ASN A 56 -6.83 -16.89 3.11
C ASN A 56 -6.18 -15.70 3.87
N ILE A 57 -6.29 -14.45 3.39
CA ILE A 57 -6.00 -13.22 4.17
C ILE A 57 -7.30 -12.70 4.81
N TYR A 58 -7.42 -12.67 6.13
CA TYR A 58 -8.64 -12.21 6.80
C TYR A 58 -8.69 -10.69 6.94
N ILE A 59 -9.69 -10.04 6.34
CA ILE A 59 -9.99 -8.62 6.59
C ILE A 59 -11.14 -8.54 7.60
N LYS A 60 -10.89 -7.87 8.72
CA LYS A 60 -11.94 -7.47 9.65
C LYS A 60 -12.66 -6.25 9.08
N LYS A 61 -13.96 -6.37 8.81
CA LYS A 61 -14.85 -5.30 8.29
C LYS A 61 -15.12 -4.22 9.34
N LYS A 62 -14.09 -3.57 9.88
CA LYS A 62 -14.30 -2.58 10.94
C LYS A 62 -13.48 -1.33 10.72
N ILE A 63 -14.18 -0.28 10.29
CA ILE A 63 -13.66 1.07 10.33
C ILE A 63 -14.12 1.72 11.63
N CYS A 64 -13.22 2.37 12.35
CA CYS A 64 -13.54 3.14 13.55
C CYS A 64 -13.24 4.61 13.25
N LYS A 65 -14.26 5.48 13.29
CA LYS A 65 -14.02 6.91 13.38
C LYS A 65 -13.61 7.26 14.80
N VAL A 66 -12.51 7.99 14.94
CA VAL A 66 -11.94 8.34 16.24
C VAL A 66 -11.91 9.85 16.36
N ASN A 67 -12.55 10.36 17.41
CA ASN A 67 -12.56 11.78 17.72
C ASN A 67 -11.13 12.34 17.82
N ARG A 68 -10.92 13.58 17.34
CA ARG A 68 -9.61 14.24 17.26
C ARG A 68 -8.84 14.25 18.59
N ARG A 69 -9.51 14.42 19.73
CA ARG A 69 -8.89 14.41 21.07
C ARG A 69 -8.35 13.03 21.43
N ILE A 70 -9.15 11.99 21.19
CA ILE A 70 -8.73 10.59 21.42
C ILE A 70 -7.59 10.24 20.45
N TRP A 71 -7.67 10.73 19.21
CA TRP A 71 -6.63 10.51 18.21
C TRP A 71 -5.27 11.04 18.69
N SER A 72 -5.22 12.30 19.12
CA SER A 72 -3.97 12.94 19.56
C SER A 72 -3.29 12.26 20.74
N LEU A 73 -4.04 11.49 21.54
CA LEU A 73 -3.53 10.78 22.71
C LEU A 73 -3.04 9.36 22.39
N ASN A 74 -3.59 8.73 21.35
CA ASN A 74 -3.41 7.28 21.12
C ASN A 74 -2.75 6.93 19.78
N PHE A 75 -2.60 7.89 18.87
CA PHE A 75 -2.13 7.64 17.51
C PHE A 75 -0.99 8.60 17.11
N PRO A 76 -0.03 8.15 16.28
CA PRO A 76 1.06 8.96 15.75
C PRO A 76 0.65 10.34 15.25
N ARG A 77 1.42 11.37 15.60
CA ARG A 77 1.22 12.73 15.09
C ARG A 77 1.30 12.75 13.56
N GLY A 78 0.46 13.55 12.92
CA GLY A 78 0.40 13.67 11.45
C GLY A 78 -0.37 12.54 10.73
N SER A 79 -0.62 11.39 11.39
CA SER A 79 -1.44 10.33 10.81
C SER A 79 -2.92 10.76 10.72
N ARG A 80 -3.57 10.32 9.64
CA ARG A 80 -4.99 10.60 9.33
C ARG A 80 -5.84 9.32 9.32
N GLY A 81 -5.19 8.18 9.11
CA GLY A 81 -5.73 6.84 9.20
C GLY A 81 -4.65 5.89 9.69
N ILE A 82 -5.06 4.79 10.33
CA ILE A 82 -4.17 3.69 10.75
C ILE A 82 -4.91 2.36 10.67
N TYR A 83 -4.35 1.40 9.94
CA TYR A 83 -4.70 0.00 10.06
C TYR A 83 -3.95 -0.65 11.23
N LYS A 84 -4.69 -1.21 12.20
CA LYS A 84 -4.14 -1.92 13.35
C LYS A 84 -5.10 -2.99 13.86
N ASN A 85 -4.57 -4.19 14.12
CA ASN A 85 -5.31 -5.31 14.70
C ASN A 85 -6.60 -5.66 13.92
N GLY A 86 -6.53 -5.64 12.59
CA GLY A 86 -7.66 -5.91 11.70
C GLY A 86 -8.63 -4.74 11.55
N LYS A 87 -8.41 -3.60 12.20
CA LYS A 87 -9.33 -2.46 12.14
C LYS A 87 -8.65 -1.29 11.45
N ILE A 88 -9.41 -0.53 10.69
CA ILE A 88 -8.95 0.75 10.15
C ILE A 88 -9.51 1.85 11.06
N PHE A 89 -8.64 2.65 11.64
CA PHE A 89 -9.01 3.82 12.44
C PHE A 89 -8.85 5.05 11.55
N LEU A 90 -9.87 5.90 11.49
CA LEU A 90 -9.84 7.16 10.74
C LEU A 90 -10.02 8.33 11.69
N LYS A 91 -9.18 9.34 11.53
CA LYS A 91 -9.24 10.55 12.35
C LYS A 91 -10.44 11.39 11.95
N ASP A 92 -11.31 11.71 12.90
CA ASP A 92 -12.59 12.34 12.58
C ASP A 92 -12.44 13.69 11.84
N GLU A 93 -13.24 13.82 10.78
CA GLU A 93 -13.23 14.91 9.79
C GLU A 93 -11.87 15.22 9.13
N ASP A 94 -10.87 14.36 9.28
CA ASP A 94 -9.47 14.69 8.98
C ASP A 94 -8.80 13.52 8.25
N TRP A 95 -9.48 13.05 7.20
CA TRP A 95 -9.07 11.97 6.31
C TRP A 95 -9.75 12.15 4.96
N CYS A 96 -9.24 11.50 3.91
CA CYS A 96 -9.88 11.53 2.60
C CYS A 96 -9.80 10.20 1.86
N ARG A 97 -10.24 10.17 0.60
CA ARG A 97 -10.25 8.95 -0.23
C ARG A 97 -8.87 8.30 -0.31
N LYS A 98 -7.79 9.09 -0.36
CA LYS A 98 -6.40 8.61 -0.27
C LYS A 98 -6.19 7.76 0.98
N THR A 99 -6.60 8.28 2.14
CA THR A 99 -6.45 7.60 3.43
C THR A 99 -7.15 6.26 3.42
N LEU A 100 -8.38 6.19 2.88
CA LEU A 100 -9.12 4.93 2.81
C LEU A 100 -8.41 3.89 1.94
N TYR A 101 -7.94 4.25 0.74
CA TYR A 101 -7.15 3.33 -0.10
C TYR A 101 -5.85 2.90 0.58
N HIS A 102 -5.14 3.83 1.21
CA HIS A 102 -3.86 3.57 1.89
C HIS A 102 -4.05 2.56 3.05
N GLU A 103 -5.01 2.81 3.94
CA GLU A 103 -5.26 1.88 5.06
C GLU A 103 -5.88 0.56 4.59
N ALA A 104 -6.72 0.58 3.54
CA ALA A 104 -7.23 -0.63 2.93
C ALA A 104 -6.10 -1.47 2.33
N LEU A 105 -5.13 -0.87 1.64
CA LEU A 105 -3.94 -1.55 1.13
C LEU A 105 -3.11 -2.16 2.26
N HIS A 106 -2.84 -1.42 3.34
CA HIS A 106 -2.19 -1.97 4.53
C HIS A 106 -2.94 -3.20 5.07
N SER A 107 -4.27 -3.14 5.13
CA SER A 107 -5.10 -4.24 5.64
C SER A 107 -5.02 -5.55 4.84
N VAL A 108 -4.63 -5.48 3.57
CA VAL A 108 -4.53 -6.63 2.67
C VAL A 108 -3.08 -6.98 2.31
N SER A 109 -2.13 -6.22 2.85
CA SER A 109 -0.70 -6.42 2.60
C SER A 109 -0.14 -7.57 3.43
N VAL A 110 0.94 -8.17 2.94
CA VAL A 110 1.77 -9.11 3.66
C VAL A 110 2.26 -8.54 4.99
N PHE A 111 2.51 -7.24 5.07
CA PHE A 111 3.02 -6.57 6.27
C PHE A 111 1.98 -6.48 7.39
N SER A 112 0.71 -6.78 7.11
CA SER A 112 -0.32 -6.98 8.15
C SER A 112 -0.18 -8.33 8.87
N LEU A 113 0.54 -9.29 8.27
CA LEU A 113 0.68 -10.63 8.82
C LEU A 113 1.79 -10.67 9.87
N ARG A 114 1.59 -11.45 10.94
CA ARG A 114 2.57 -11.60 12.03
C ARG A 114 3.97 -12.01 11.54
N ILE A 115 4.04 -12.80 10.46
CA ILE A 115 5.31 -13.29 9.90
C ILE A 115 6.16 -12.19 9.23
N ALA A 116 5.54 -11.11 8.78
CA ALA A 116 6.23 -10.05 8.04
C ALA A 116 6.00 -8.64 8.64
N SER A 117 5.23 -8.51 9.72
CA SER A 117 4.96 -7.21 10.34
C SER A 117 6.22 -6.55 10.88
N SER A 118 7.13 -7.31 11.50
CA SER A 118 8.43 -6.81 11.94
C SER A 118 9.30 -6.31 10.78
N ILE A 119 9.23 -6.99 9.64
CA ILE A 119 9.92 -6.60 8.40
C ILE A 119 9.33 -5.28 7.88
N GLY A 120 8.00 -5.17 7.83
CA GLY A 120 7.31 -3.95 7.41
C GLY A 120 7.63 -2.74 8.30
N HIS A 121 7.72 -2.94 9.62
CA HIS A 121 8.15 -1.88 10.55
C HIS A 121 9.62 -1.50 10.37
N ARG A 122 10.50 -2.49 10.13
CA ARG A 122 11.94 -2.26 9.94
C ARG A 122 12.24 -1.58 8.60
N PHE A 123 11.52 -1.93 7.55
CA PHE A 123 11.77 -1.49 6.18
C PHE A 123 10.57 -0.72 5.63
N LEU A 124 10.41 0.53 6.08
CA LEU A 124 9.31 1.40 5.66
C LEU A 124 9.27 1.65 4.15
N PHE A 125 10.41 1.54 3.44
CA PHE A 125 10.39 1.62 1.99
C PHE A 125 9.59 0.48 1.35
N LEU A 126 9.53 -0.71 1.97
CA LEU A 126 8.67 -1.79 1.52
C LEU A 126 7.21 -1.57 1.94
N SER A 127 6.95 -1.39 3.23
CA SER A 127 5.58 -1.28 3.75
C SER A 127 4.90 0.00 3.27
N GLU A 128 5.32 1.15 3.80
CA GLU A 128 4.76 2.46 3.47
C GLU A 128 5.01 2.85 2.02
N GLY A 129 6.20 2.54 1.48
CA GLY A 129 6.56 2.88 0.12
C GLY A 129 5.69 2.19 -0.94
N ILE A 130 5.51 0.86 -0.84
CA ILE A 130 4.66 0.13 -1.78
C ILE A 130 3.18 0.51 -1.57
N THR A 131 2.72 0.63 -0.32
CA THR A 131 1.34 1.07 -0.01
C THR A 131 1.03 2.42 -0.65
N GLU A 132 1.90 3.41 -0.48
CA GLU A 132 1.67 4.74 -1.02
C GLU A 132 1.80 4.78 -2.55
N PHE A 133 2.72 4.00 -3.14
CA PHE A 133 2.82 3.82 -4.58
C PHE A 133 1.52 3.26 -5.18
N PHE A 134 1.00 2.15 -4.63
CA PHE A 134 -0.26 1.58 -5.10
C PHE A 134 -1.44 2.51 -4.85
N THR A 135 -1.45 3.25 -3.75
CA THR A 135 -2.46 4.30 -3.51
C THR A 135 -2.44 5.31 -4.65
N GLY A 136 -1.26 5.82 -5.02
CA GLY A 136 -1.08 6.72 -6.16
C GLY A 136 -1.56 6.13 -7.48
N TYR A 137 -1.23 4.86 -7.76
CA TYR A 137 -1.67 4.17 -8.98
C TYR A 137 -3.19 4.02 -9.06
N ILE A 138 -3.84 3.62 -7.97
CA ILE A 138 -5.31 3.52 -7.89
C ILE A 138 -5.96 4.88 -8.13
N LEU A 139 -5.45 5.93 -7.47
CA LEU A 139 -5.94 7.29 -7.68
C LEU A 139 -5.74 7.74 -9.14
N PHE A 140 -4.61 7.42 -9.76
CA PHE A 140 -4.34 7.75 -11.15
C PHE A 140 -5.35 7.10 -12.09
N LYS A 141 -5.61 5.80 -11.92
CA LYS A 141 -6.49 5.02 -12.78
C LYS A 141 -7.96 5.36 -12.61
N LEU A 142 -8.42 5.60 -11.39
CA LEU A 142 -9.85 5.67 -11.08
C LEU A 142 -10.32 7.06 -10.66
N HIS A 143 -9.41 7.91 -10.19
CA HIS A 143 -9.74 9.20 -9.60
C HIS A 143 -8.76 10.28 -10.06
N ARG A 144 -8.59 10.48 -11.37
CA ARG A 144 -7.54 11.34 -11.96
C ARG A 144 -7.42 12.72 -11.31
N ARG A 145 -8.55 13.37 -10.99
CA ARG A 145 -8.57 14.66 -10.28
C ARG A 145 -8.04 14.58 -8.84
N CYS A 146 -8.31 13.48 -8.16
CA CYS A 146 -7.72 13.19 -6.86
C CYS A 146 -6.21 12.97 -6.94
N TYR A 147 -5.76 12.21 -7.94
CA TYR A 147 -4.34 11.99 -8.16
C TYR A 147 -3.58 13.32 -8.37
N GLU A 148 -4.11 14.22 -9.21
CA GLU A 148 -3.47 15.53 -9.42
C GLU A 148 -3.45 16.37 -8.14
N SER A 149 -4.51 16.32 -7.35
CA SER A 149 -4.56 17.03 -6.05
C SER A 149 -3.55 16.44 -5.04
N TRP A 150 -3.44 15.12 -5.00
CA TRP A 150 -2.50 14.37 -4.15
C TRP A 150 -1.06 14.68 -4.53
N LYS A 151 -0.75 14.62 -5.84
CA LYS A 151 0.57 14.93 -6.42
C LYS A 151 1.03 16.37 -6.15
N ARG A 152 0.12 17.34 -6.30
CA ARG A 152 0.41 18.77 -6.09
C ARG A 152 0.34 19.18 -4.62
N GLY A 153 -0.15 18.30 -3.74
CA GLY A 153 -0.35 18.63 -2.33
C GLY A 153 -1.34 19.76 -2.09
N VAL A 154 -2.39 19.86 -2.92
CA VAL A 154 -3.39 20.94 -2.84
C VAL A 154 -4.08 20.96 -1.46
N PHE A 155 -4.23 19.80 -0.83
CA PHE A 155 -4.88 19.64 0.45
C PHE A 155 -4.02 18.81 1.38
N GLU A 156 -3.90 19.25 2.62
CA GLU A 156 -2.90 18.73 3.53
C GLU A 156 -3.21 17.31 4.02
N GLU A 157 -4.50 16.99 4.16
CA GLU A 157 -4.98 15.66 4.50
C GLU A 157 -4.84 14.63 3.35
N CYS A 158 -4.65 15.12 2.12
CA CYS A 158 -4.62 14.30 0.91
C CYS A 158 -3.33 14.38 0.12
N LYS A 159 -2.24 14.95 0.64
CA LYS A 159 -0.97 15.03 -0.10
C LYS A 159 -0.19 13.71 -0.08
N ILE A 160 0.77 13.57 -1.01
CA ILE A 160 1.72 12.46 -1.03
C ILE A 160 2.42 12.32 0.32
N SER A 161 2.32 11.14 0.92
CA SER A 161 3.17 10.71 2.02
C SER A 161 4.42 10.03 1.45
N TYR A 162 5.56 10.01 2.13
CA TYR A 162 6.73 9.22 1.68
C TYR A 162 7.18 9.45 0.22
N LYS A 163 7.14 10.69 -0.28
CA LYS A 163 7.34 11.05 -1.69
C LYS A 163 8.54 10.36 -2.37
N ASN A 164 9.69 10.26 -1.70
CA ASN A 164 10.89 9.63 -2.26
C ASN A 164 10.71 8.11 -2.46
N LYS A 165 10.02 7.43 -1.54
CA LYS A 165 9.71 5.99 -1.66
C LYS A 165 8.74 5.73 -2.80
N VAL A 166 7.75 6.61 -2.96
CA VAL A 166 6.79 6.55 -4.09
C VAL A 166 7.52 6.70 -5.42
N LYS A 167 8.41 7.71 -5.55
CA LYS A 167 9.23 7.90 -6.74
C LYS A 167 10.09 6.67 -7.04
N MET A 168 10.75 6.13 -6.02
CA MET A 168 11.57 4.92 -6.15
C MET A 168 10.77 3.72 -6.66
N TRP A 169 9.60 3.41 -6.08
CA TRP A 169 8.78 2.30 -6.57
C TRP A 169 8.20 2.55 -7.95
N CYS A 170 7.85 3.80 -8.26
CA CYS A 170 7.40 4.17 -9.59
C CYS A 170 8.51 3.96 -10.63
N ALA A 171 9.73 4.41 -10.35
CA ALA A 171 10.90 4.19 -11.20
C ALA A 171 11.20 2.69 -11.34
N PHE A 172 11.22 1.96 -10.23
CA PHE A 172 11.43 0.51 -10.21
C PHE A 172 10.42 -0.23 -11.10
N CYS A 173 9.15 0.18 -11.07
CA CYS A 173 8.09 -0.45 -11.85
C CYS A 173 8.18 -0.20 -13.37
N ASN A 174 9.06 0.68 -13.84
CA ASN A 174 9.34 0.80 -15.28
C ASN A 174 10.23 -0.35 -15.79
N PHE A 175 11.08 -0.91 -14.92
CA PHE A 175 11.99 -2.01 -15.27
C PHE A 175 11.44 -3.37 -14.82
N ILE A 176 10.80 -3.40 -13.66
CA ILE A 176 10.23 -4.61 -13.07
C ILE A 176 8.72 -4.47 -13.05
N GLY A 177 8.03 -5.26 -13.86
CA GLY A 177 6.57 -5.20 -13.98
C GLY A 177 5.86 -5.14 -12.62
N MET A 178 4.93 -4.20 -12.50
CA MET A 178 4.17 -3.94 -11.26
C MET A 178 3.51 -5.20 -10.68
N ASN A 179 3.16 -6.17 -11.52
CA ASN A 179 2.62 -7.47 -11.11
C ASN A 179 3.56 -8.26 -10.18
N LYS A 180 4.88 -8.12 -10.34
CA LYS A 180 5.88 -8.77 -9.47
C LYS A 180 5.90 -8.13 -8.07
N VAL A 181 5.79 -6.80 -8.00
CA VAL A 181 5.67 -6.07 -6.74
C VAL A 181 4.34 -6.40 -6.05
N ALA A 182 3.24 -6.44 -6.79
CA ALA A 182 1.93 -6.82 -6.27
C ALA A 182 1.95 -8.25 -5.70
N LYS A 183 2.58 -9.20 -6.40
CA LYS A 183 2.78 -10.57 -5.90
C LYS A 183 3.52 -10.60 -4.56
N LEU A 184 4.60 -9.83 -4.39
CA LEU A 184 5.28 -9.72 -3.08
C LEU A 184 4.32 -9.14 -2.03
N TYR A 185 3.70 -8.01 -2.35
CA TYR A 185 2.92 -7.19 -1.43
C TYR A 185 1.64 -7.88 -0.94
N PHE A 186 0.92 -8.61 -1.79
CA PHE A 186 -0.31 -9.32 -1.44
C PHE A 186 -0.07 -10.80 -1.09
N TRP A 187 1.16 -11.18 -0.76
CA TRP A 187 1.45 -12.56 -0.36
C TRP A 187 0.75 -12.92 0.96
N THR A 188 0.19 -14.12 1.01
CA THR A 188 -0.77 -14.54 2.04
C THR A 188 -0.13 -15.26 3.24
N GLY A 189 1.20 -15.33 3.29
CA GLY A 189 1.91 -15.95 4.42
C GLY A 189 2.04 -17.47 4.36
N SER A 190 1.73 -18.12 3.23
CA SER A 190 1.94 -19.56 3.05
C SER A 190 3.44 -19.87 2.92
N GLY A 191 4.13 -20.04 4.05
CA GLY A 191 5.58 -20.32 4.12
C GLY A 191 6.36 -19.24 4.87
N ALA A 192 7.69 -19.22 4.73
CA ALA A 192 8.55 -18.24 5.40
C ALA A 192 8.71 -16.95 4.59
N TRP A 193 8.76 -15.78 5.26
CA TRP A 193 9.03 -14.49 4.60
C TRP A 193 10.29 -14.54 3.73
N ASN A 194 11.39 -15.12 4.23
CA ASN A 194 12.65 -15.24 3.50
C ASN A 194 12.50 -16.03 2.19
N GLN A 195 11.63 -17.04 2.16
CA GLN A 195 11.33 -17.76 0.92
C GLN A 195 10.56 -16.86 -0.05
N ARG A 196 9.55 -16.12 0.42
CA ARG A 196 8.81 -15.20 -0.44
C ARG A 196 9.68 -14.08 -0.99
N TYR A 197 10.56 -13.51 -0.18
CA TYR A 197 11.46 -12.47 -0.61
C TYR A 197 12.47 -12.99 -1.65
N ARG A 198 13.01 -14.20 -1.46
CA ARG A 198 13.84 -14.87 -2.49
C ARG A 198 13.09 -15.08 -3.81
N GLN A 199 11.81 -15.45 -3.77
CA GLN A 199 11.00 -15.55 -4.99
C GLN A 199 10.83 -14.20 -5.70
N PHE A 200 10.71 -13.11 -4.94
CA PHE A 200 10.67 -11.77 -5.51
C PHE A 200 12.01 -11.39 -6.17
N LEU A 201 13.14 -11.69 -5.54
CA LEU A 201 14.47 -11.49 -6.13
C LEU A 201 14.65 -12.34 -7.40
N GLN A 202 14.23 -13.60 -7.37
CA GLN A 202 14.26 -14.45 -8.56
C GLN A 202 13.42 -13.86 -9.70
N ALA A 203 12.23 -13.31 -9.40
CA ALA A 203 11.42 -12.66 -10.43
C ALA A 203 12.09 -11.39 -11.02
N ILE A 204 12.97 -10.72 -10.28
CA ILE A 204 13.82 -9.63 -10.80
C ILE A 204 14.89 -10.21 -11.72
N HIS A 205 15.55 -11.29 -11.31
CA HIS A 205 16.56 -11.98 -12.12
C HIS A 205 15.98 -12.48 -13.45
N ASP A 206 14.81 -13.11 -13.40
CA ASP A 206 14.06 -13.60 -14.57
C ASP A 206 13.59 -12.46 -15.48
N SER A 207 13.59 -11.20 -14.99
CA SER A 207 13.29 -10.01 -15.79
C SER A 207 14.51 -9.43 -16.50
N GLY A 208 15.67 -10.12 -16.45
CA GLY A 208 16.90 -9.70 -17.12
C GLY A 208 17.96 -9.08 -16.22
N TYR A 209 17.77 -9.11 -14.89
CA TYR A 209 18.68 -8.46 -13.94
C TYR A 209 19.32 -9.46 -12.95
N PRO A 210 20.06 -10.48 -13.41
CA PRO A 210 20.53 -11.60 -12.58
C PRO A 210 21.54 -11.20 -11.49
N LYS A 211 22.11 -10.00 -11.56
CA LYS A 211 23.08 -9.47 -10.58
C LYS A 211 22.43 -8.66 -9.46
N PHE A 212 21.10 -8.53 -9.46
CA PHE A 212 20.38 -7.77 -8.43
C PHE A 212 20.49 -8.46 -7.06
N ARG A 213 21.07 -7.78 -6.06
CA ARG A 213 21.39 -8.39 -4.77
C ARG A 213 20.25 -8.30 -3.74
N ASP A 214 20.30 -9.19 -2.75
CA ASP A 214 19.44 -9.09 -1.56
C ASP A 214 19.91 -7.95 -0.66
N VAL A 215 19.25 -6.79 -0.78
CA VAL A 215 19.57 -5.61 0.05
C VAL A 215 19.01 -5.69 1.47
N LEU A 216 18.06 -6.58 1.76
CA LEU A 216 17.54 -6.72 3.13
C LEU A 216 18.51 -7.50 4.00
N ALA A 217 19.26 -8.44 3.41
CA ALA A 217 20.34 -9.16 4.06
C ALA A 217 21.52 -8.25 4.47
N LEU A 218 21.71 -7.13 3.78
CA LEU A 218 22.76 -6.15 4.06
C LEU A 218 22.48 -5.27 5.29
N GLY A 219 21.27 -5.33 5.84
CA GLY A 219 20.92 -4.71 7.12
C GLY A 219 20.64 -3.22 7.05
N ASN A 220 21.56 -2.40 7.58
CA ASN A 220 21.35 -0.96 7.75
C ASN A 220 21.31 -0.25 6.39
N ASN A 221 20.52 0.82 6.28
CA ASN A 221 20.36 1.62 5.05
C ASN A 221 19.80 0.85 3.85
N ALA A 222 18.99 -0.19 4.08
CA ALA A 222 18.42 -1.02 3.02
C ALA A 222 17.67 -0.23 1.92
N GLU A 223 17.02 0.89 2.25
CA GLU A 223 16.39 1.77 1.25
C GLU A 223 17.42 2.39 0.29
N MET A 224 18.51 2.95 0.82
CA MET A 224 19.61 3.48 -0.01
C MET A 224 20.26 2.35 -0.81
N GLN A 225 20.50 1.20 -0.20
CA GLN A 225 21.07 0.05 -0.89
C GLN A 225 20.15 -0.45 -2.01
N PHE A 226 18.83 -0.46 -1.81
CA PHE A 226 17.86 -0.79 -2.84
C PHE A 226 17.96 0.17 -4.03
N ILE A 227 18.03 1.48 -3.77
CA ILE A 227 18.21 2.50 -4.81
C ILE A 227 19.54 2.27 -5.56
N GLN A 228 20.63 2.00 -4.84
CA GLN A 228 21.93 1.74 -5.46
C GLN A 228 21.95 0.45 -6.28
N GLU A 229 21.25 -0.60 -5.85
CA GLU A 229 21.08 -1.82 -6.64
C GLU A 229 20.25 -1.56 -7.90
N CYS A 230 19.20 -0.74 -7.81
CA CYS A 230 18.43 -0.32 -8.98
C CYS A 230 19.33 0.44 -9.97
N ILE A 231 20.08 1.44 -9.50
CA ILE A 231 21.02 2.21 -10.33
C ILE A 231 22.04 1.29 -11.01
N ARG A 232 22.61 0.34 -10.26
CA ARG A 232 23.63 -0.58 -10.77
C ARG A 232 23.10 -1.52 -11.87
N ASN A 233 21.86 -1.98 -11.74
CA ASN A 233 21.30 -2.99 -12.63
C ASN A 233 20.48 -2.38 -13.79
N PHE A 234 19.83 -1.23 -13.56
CA PHE A 234 18.96 -0.55 -14.54
C PHE A 234 19.65 0.62 -15.25
N GLY A 235 20.78 1.11 -14.73
CA GLY A 235 21.60 2.14 -15.38
C GLY A 235 21.05 3.56 -15.24
N GLU A 236 21.48 4.43 -16.16
CA GLU A 236 21.16 5.86 -16.15
C GLU A 236 19.66 6.15 -16.35
N GLU A 237 18.96 5.33 -17.14
CA GLU A 237 17.51 5.49 -17.38
C GLU A 237 16.73 5.44 -16.04
N PHE A 238 17.12 4.58 -15.11
CA PHE A 238 16.50 4.55 -13.78
C PHE A 238 16.76 5.84 -12.99
N LYS A 239 17.97 6.42 -13.08
CA LYS A 239 18.28 7.68 -12.41
C LYS A 239 17.45 8.83 -12.97
N GLU A 240 17.34 8.91 -14.29
CA GLU A 240 16.54 9.94 -14.97
C GLU A 240 15.08 9.90 -14.50
N ILE A 241 14.47 8.71 -14.47
CA ILE A 241 13.09 8.54 -14.00
C ILE A 241 12.98 8.89 -12.50
N LEU A 242 13.91 8.43 -11.67
CA LEU A 242 13.90 8.67 -10.23
C LEU A 242 14.00 10.16 -9.87
N TYR A 243 14.83 10.91 -10.61
CA TYR A 243 15.13 12.32 -10.32
C TYR A 243 14.29 13.32 -11.11
N SER A 244 13.47 12.87 -12.07
CA SER A 244 12.39 13.66 -12.70
C SER A 244 11.32 14.13 -11.70
#